data_AF-A0A1D7USJ3-F1
#
_entry.id   AF-A0A1D7USJ3-F1
#
_cell.length_a   1.000
_cell.length_b   1.000
_cell.length_c   1.000
_cell.angle_alpha   90.00
_cell.angle_beta   90.00
_cell.angle_gamma   90.00
#
_symmetry.space_group_name_H-M   'P 1'
#
loop_
_entity.id
_entity.type
_entity.pdbx_description
1 polymer ?
#
loop_
_entity_poly.entity_id
_entity_poly.type
_entity_poly.pdbx_seq_one_letter_code
_entity_poly.pdbx_strand_id
1 'polypeptide(L)'
;MDKLSGIEFPSVGKRVFPEDWKKEQESKSQEIINRDLDAFGAGVDIGGAIAVGATSNRVDLTDTLIAYDENGKRIEIPPTAGILVPLNAVSTIVARHKFQETETNNPSNLPDDGPIVWRDNSFEIIARQGSLIVGDVPLRSVSTNSSGVVTLGTDLRFFRGLKGHRIQDNEITEAKQANSVKTGLVTDLHSDIIAGVNPDINNPLKFVKAINQVYLFFKNFTDSIFKQERKFLGEMFWMDDLRAPSTDFPAFCLASPDQLINASGTGGMPDLVNYWLNKPFRYDPLGTNVTDFDAISYTIASNVLTVTFANTTACQKMIEALAEDNLVHGSFTNWMTGTLLQTIGSVSANTTLAISGISTGSRTMSFTCVASNSSGSLSGVKLRFYKHRLPDAIPGITVTNQVRHFAMQGRGFVSVMDSDGEWIGGLRRRDRFQGHGHELWGEIGSANGTSTVHFNTSSANTARLFSGGGATGQPVRTANTDGTNGATRIGKTTDARGLSAFPYVFVRTVL
;
A
#
# COMPACT_ATOMS: atom_id res chain seq x y z
N MET A 1 -31.87 45.41 10.02
CA MET A 1 -32.07 45.18 11.46
C MET A 1 -31.07 44.15 11.93
N ASP A 2 -30.61 44.25 13.17
CA ASP A 2 -29.69 43.29 13.80
C ASP A 2 -30.28 41.86 13.72
N LYS A 3 -29.42 40.86 13.45
CA LYS A 3 -29.81 39.45 13.29
C LYS A 3 -29.73 38.67 14.61
N LEU A 4 -29.51 39.37 15.73
CA LEU A 4 -29.31 38.85 17.07
C LEU A 4 -30.42 39.30 18.02
N SER A 5 -30.58 38.59 19.13
CA SER A 5 -31.37 39.00 20.28
C SER A 5 -30.85 40.32 20.88
N GLY A 6 -31.75 41.08 21.50
CA GLY A 6 -31.39 42.36 22.12
C GLY A 6 -32.53 43.37 22.13
N ILE A 7 -32.16 44.62 22.44
CA ILE A 7 -33.08 45.75 22.52
C ILE A 7 -33.39 46.25 21.11
N GLU A 8 -34.66 46.49 20.82
CA GLU A 8 -35.02 47.35 19.70
C GLU A 8 -34.78 48.81 20.09
N PHE A 9 -33.68 49.39 19.61
CA PHE A 9 -33.35 50.77 19.93
C PHE A 9 -34.47 51.70 19.45
N PRO A 10 -35.08 52.49 20.33
CA PRO A 10 -36.15 53.40 19.96
C PRO A 10 -35.58 54.53 19.10
N SER A 11 -36.36 54.98 18.12
CA SER A 11 -35.94 55.97 17.13
C SER A 11 -35.68 57.37 17.70
N VAL A 12 -36.12 57.66 18.94
CA VAL A 12 -35.96 58.98 19.58
C VAL A 12 -35.82 58.87 21.11
N GLY A 13 -34.73 59.43 21.65
CA GLY A 13 -34.63 60.06 22.98
C GLY A 13 -34.86 59.23 24.25
N LYS A 14 -35.28 57.96 24.16
CA LYS A 14 -35.54 57.15 25.36
C LYS A 14 -34.24 56.78 26.07
N ARG A 15 -34.28 56.81 27.41
CA ARG A 15 -33.16 56.41 28.27
C ARG A 15 -33.04 54.89 28.30
N VAL A 16 -31.81 54.38 28.11
CA VAL A 16 -31.44 52.98 28.28
C VAL A 16 -30.50 52.90 29.48
N PHE A 17 -30.75 52.00 30.42
CA PHE A 17 -29.96 51.92 31.66
C PHE A 17 -28.77 50.94 31.53
N PRO A 18 -27.74 51.05 32.39
CA PRO A 18 -26.59 50.15 32.36
C PRO A 18 -26.95 48.65 32.46
N GLU A 19 -28.01 48.32 33.18
CA GLU A 19 -28.52 46.95 33.34
C GLU A 19 -29.13 46.43 32.04
N ASP A 20 -29.83 47.28 31.29
CA ASP A 20 -30.36 46.96 29.96
C ASP A 20 -29.20 46.71 28.98
N TRP A 21 -28.16 47.54 29.03
CA TRP A 21 -26.95 47.34 28.23
C TRP A 21 -26.23 46.03 28.57
N LYS A 22 -26.12 45.70 29.87
CA LYS A 22 -25.49 44.45 30.31
C LYS A 22 -26.25 43.23 29.80
N LYS A 23 -27.58 43.23 29.92
CA LYS A 23 -28.44 42.15 29.41
C LYS A 23 -28.34 42.01 27.89
N GLU A 24 -28.28 43.12 27.15
CA GLU A 24 -28.08 43.11 25.70
C GLU A 24 -26.74 42.45 25.32
N GLN A 25 -25.64 42.85 25.96
CA GLN A 25 -24.31 42.31 25.69
C GLN A 25 -24.20 40.83 26.02
N GLU A 26 -24.75 40.39 27.15
CA GLU A 26 -24.79 38.97 27.55
C GLU A 26 -25.60 38.12 26.56
N SER A 27 -26.76 38.62 26.11
CA SER A 27 -27.61 37.93 25.14
C SER A 27 -26.93 37.78 23.77
N LYS A 28 -26.31 38.87 23.28
CA LYS A 28 -25.54 38.85 22.02
C LYS A 28 -24.32 37.94 22.10
N SER A 29 -23.58 38.00 23.20
CA SER A 29 -22.38 37.17 23.40
C SER A 29 -22.72 35.68 23.42
N GLN A 30 -23.76 35.29 24.15
CA GLN A 30 -24.20 33.89 24.20
C GLN A 30 -24.66 33.39 22.82
N GLU A 31 -25.36 34.22 22.06
CA GLU A 31 -25.82 33.88 20.72
C GLU A 31 -24.68 33.72 19.71
N ILE A 32 -23.64 34.57 19.80
CA ILE A 32 -22.42 34.45 18.99
C ILE A 32 -21.68 33.15 19.35
N ILE A 33 -21.48 32.88 20.65
CA ILE A 33 -20.82 31.65 21.10
C ILE A 33 -21.57 30.40 20.60
N ASN A 34 -22.90 30.38 20.70
CA ASN A 34 -23.70 29.25 20.22
C ASN A 34 -23.65 29.07 18.69
N ARG A 35 -23.36 30.13 17.92
CA ARG A 35 -23.19 30.06 16.47
C ARG A 35 -21.77 29.63 16.08
N ASP A 36 -20.77 30.12 16.81
CA ASP A 36 -19.34 29.85 16.53
C ASP A 36 -18.86 28.48 17.05
N LEU A 37 -19.55 27.90 18.05
CA LEU A 37 -19.26 26.55 18.54
C LEU A 37 -19.47 25.46 17.48
N ASP A 38 -20.25 25.74 16.41
CA ASP A 38 -20.64 24.74 15.43
C ASP A 38 -20.02 24.99 14.04
N ALA A 39 -19.18 24.06 13.58
CA ALA A 39 -18.46 24.12 12.30
C ALA A 39 -19.33 23.84 11.04
N PHE A 40 -20.65 23.79 11.18
CA PHE A 40 -21.59 23.22 10.20
C PHE A 40 -22.51 24.27 9.58
N GLY A 41 -22.98 24.04 8.34
CA GLY A 41 -23.93 24.90 7.62
C GLY A 41 -25.36 24.88 8.20
N ALA A 42 -26.32 25.44 7.44
CA ALA A 42 -27.75 25.33 7.74
C ALA A 42 -28.21 23.85 7.74
N GLY A 43 -29.33 23.54 8.40
CA GLY A 43 -29.94 22.21 8.43
C GLY A 43 -30.22 21.68 9.82
N VAL A 44 -30.79 20.47 9.87
CA VAL A 44 -31.04 19.73 11.10
C VAL A 44 -29.72 19.19 11.63
N ASP A 45 -29.41 19.47 12.88
CA ASP A 45 -28.25 18.91 13.57
C ASP A 45 -28.62 17.58 14.21
N ILE A 46 -29.68 17.60 15.03
CA ILE A 46 -30.22 16.44 15.72
C ILE A 46 -31.75 16.53 15.81
N GLY A 47 -32.39 15.36 15.73
CA GLY A 47 -33.81 15.17 15.98
C GLY A 47 -34.73 15.51 14.81
N GLY A 48 -35.90 16.08 15.13
CA GLY A 48 -36.90 16.51 14.14
C GLY A 48 -37.83 15.39 13.68
N ALA A 49 -37.96 14.31 14.47
CA ALA A 49 -38.85 13.22 14.15
C ALA A 49 -40.31 13.63 14.38
N ILE A 50 -41.10 13.58 13.30
CA ILE A 50 -42.54 13.90 13.31
C ILE A 50 -43.36 12.61 13.30
N ALA A 51 -44.24 12.47 14.30
CA ALA A 51 -45.21 11.40 14.43
C ALA A 51 -46.65 11.92 14.29
N VAL A 52 -47.58 11.03 13.96
CA VAL A 52 -49.02 11.36 13.98
C VAL A 52 -49.47 11.53 15.43
N GLY A 53 -50.12 12.65 15.72
CA GLY A 53 -50.57 12.98 17.06
C GLY A 53 -51.81 12.16 17.47
N ALA A 54 -52.04 12.05 18.77
CA ALA A 54 -53.14 11.26 19.34
C ALA A 54 -54.54 11.84 19.06
N THR A 55 -54.62 13.11 18.66
CA THR A 55 -55.88 13.83 18.39
C THR A 55 -56.02 14.10 16.89
N SER A 56 -57.26 14.30 16.41
CA SER A 56 -57.51 14.66 15.01
C SER A 56 -56.69 15.89 14.64
N ASN A 57 -56.25 15.98 13.37
CA ASN A 57 -55.49 17.07 12.75
C ASN A 57 -54.24 17.56 13.52
N ARG A 58 -53.53 16.64 14.15
CA ARG A 58 -52.38 16.94 15.02
C ARG A 58 -51.18 16.04 14.71
N VAL A 59 -49.98 16.59 14.84
CA VAL A 59 -48.71 15.86 14.80
C VAL A 59 -47.88 16.18 16.04
N ASP A 60 -46.97 15.27 16.38
CA ASP A 60 -46.10 15.41 17.54
C ASP A 60 -44.64 15.43 17.06
N LEU A 61 -43.85 16.36 17.62
CA LEU A 61 -42.40 16.31 17.59
C LEU A 61 -41.93 15.45 18.76
N THR A 62 -41.34 14.29 18.47
CA THR A 62 -41.06 13.27 19.49
C THR A 62 -39.74 13.47 20.25
N ASP A 63 -38.81 14.23 19.67
CA ASP A 63 -37.46 14.45 20.16
C ASP A 63 -37.10 15.95 20.21
N THR A 64 -36.05 16.29 20.95
CA THR A 64 -35.51 17.65 20.92
C THR A 64 -34.93 17.90 19.53
N LEU A 65 -35.44 18.92 18.85
CA LEU A 65 -34.93 19.39 17.58
C LEU A 65 -33.88 20.47 17.82
N ILE A 66 -32.68 20.29 17.26
CA ILE A 66 -31.71 21.36 17.07
C ILE A 66 -31.47 21.51 15.57
N ALA A 67 -31.70 22.71 15.05
CA ALA A 67 -31.56 23.02 13.63
C ALA A 67 -31.00 24.42 13.40
N TYR A 68 -30.58 24.70 12.17
CA TYR A 68 -30.03 25.99 11.77
C TYR A 68 -30.70 26.47 10.49
N ASP A 69 -31.21 27.70 10.52
CA ASP A 69 -31.78 28.31 9.32
C ASP A 69 -30.70 28.72 8.29
N GLU A 70 -31.12 29.16 7.12
CA GLU A 70 -30.23 29.62 6.03
C GLU A 70 -29.35 30.83 6.40
N ASN A 71 -29.72 31.57 7.46
CA ASN A 71 -28.94 32.68 8.00
C ASN A 71 -27.98 32.25 9.12
N GLY A 72 -27.95 30.95 9.46
CA GLY A 72 -27.13 30.40 10.53
C GLY A 72 -27.72 30.60 11.93
N LYS A 73 -29.01 30.91 12.05
CA LYS A 73 -29.68 31.02 13.35
C LYS A 73 -29.99 29.64 13.90
N ARG A 74 -29.49 29.35 15.11
CA ARG A 74 -29.82 28.13 15.86
C ARG A 74 -31.28 28.16 16.28
N ILE A 75 -31.98 27.05 16.06
CA ILE A 75 -33.37 26.78 16.42
C ILE A 75 -33.36 25.56 17.34
N GLU A 76 -33.87 25.71 18.57
CA GLU A 76 -34.00 24.61 19.52
C GLU A 76 -35.45 24.46 19.95
N ILE A 77 -36.07 23.32 19.64
CA ILE A 77 -37.47 23.06 19.99
C ILE A 77 -37.51 21.74 20.78
N PRO A 78 -37.95 21.77 22.06
CA PRO A 78 -38.13 20.54 22.83
C PRO A 78 -39.28 19.69 22.25
N PRO A 79 -39.39 18.40 22.64
CA PRO A 79 -40.50 17.56 22.23
C PRO A 79 -41.84 18.27 22.46
N THR A 80 -42.62 18.41 21.40
CA THR A 80 -43.84 19.23 21.39
C THR A 80 -44.98 18.39 20.82
N ALA A 81 -45.93 18.04 21.67
CA ALA A 81 -47.14 17.34 21.27
C ALA A 81 -48.23 18.30 20.80
N GLY A 82 -49.11 17.83 19.91
CA GLY A 82 -50.32 18.54 19.54
C GLY A 82 -50.11 19.72 18.59
N ILE A 83 -49.15 19.63 17.67
CA ILE A 83 -48.92 20.63 16.62
C ILE A 83 -50.08 20.56 15.62
N LEU A 84 -50.84 21.66 15.49
CA LEU A 84 -52.01 21.76 14.60
C LEU A 84 -51.61 21.72 13.13
N VAL A 85 -52.21 20.79 12.39
CA VAL A 85 -52.15 20.73 10.93
C VAL A 85 -53.51 21.15 10.38
N PRO A 86 -53.56 22.10 9.41
CA PRO A 86 -54.83 22.48 8.78
C PRO A 86 -55.59 21.29 8.20
N LEU A 87 -56.92 21.33 8.29
CA LEU A 87 -57.81 20.28 7.78
C LEU A 87 -57.89 20.31 6.25
N ASN A 88 -58.04 19.11 5.66
CA ASN A 88 -58.22 18.92 4.22
C ASN A 88 -57.16 19.64 3.37
N ALA A 89 -55.90 19.59 3.82
CA ALA A 89 -54.81 20.32 3.21
C ALA A 89 -53.49 19.56 3.25
N VAL A 90 -52.58 19.93 2.34
CA VAL A 90 -51.18 19.54 2.38
C VAL A 90 -50.38 20.68 2.99
N SER A 91 -49.55 20.35 3.95
CA SER A 91 -48.69 21.29 4.66
C SER A 91 -47.29 20.71 4.83
N THR A 92 -46.32 21.58 5.07
CA THR A 92 -44.98 21.19 5.51
C THR A 92 -44.81 21.56 6.96
N ILE A 93 -44.39 20.62 7.80
CA ILE A 93 -43.94 20.91 9.16
C ILE A 93 -42.59 21.61 9.05
N VAL A 94 -42.55 22.83 9.56
CA VAL A 94 -41.36 23.68 9.55
C VAL A 94 -41.03 24.11 10.97
N ALA A 95 -39.75 24.13 11.28
CA ALA A 95 -39.21 24.80 12.46
C ALA A 95 -38.63 26.15 12.03
N ARG A 96 -38.87 27.20 12.80
CA ARG A 96 -38.34 28.53 12.48
C ARG A 96 -38.00 29.34 13.72
N HIS A 97 -37.07 30.26 13.52
CA HIS A 97 -36.77 31.30 14.50
C HIS A 97 -37.87 32.36 14.51
N LYS A 98 -38.25 32.80 15.71
CA LYS A 98 -39.19 33.90 15.91
C LYS A 98 -38.74 34.72 17.12
N PHE A 99 -38.64 36.02 16.97
CA PHE A 99 -38.42 36.85 18.15
C PHE A 99 -39.70 36.89 18.98
N GLN A 100 -39.57 36.63 20.28
CA GLN A 100 -40.60 36.97 21.24
C GLN A 100 -40.37 38.40 21.69
N GLU A 101 -41.35 39.25 21.46
CA GLU A 101 -41.32 40.64 21.89
C GLU A 101 -41.93 40.75 23.29
N THR A 102 -41.15 41.25 24.24
CA THR A 102 -41.59 41.50 25.61
C THR A 102 -41.48 42.99 25.90
N GLU A 103 -42.59 43.62 26.25
CA GLU A 103 -42.60 45.00 26.72
C GLU A 103 -42.21 45.04 28.20
N THR A 104 -41.17 45.80 28.53
CA THR A 104 -40.73 46.00 29.90
C THR A 104 -40.81 47.48 30.26
N ASN A 105 -41.59 47.80 31.30
CA ASN A 105 -41.60 49.13 31.92
C ASN A 105 -40.60 49.13 33.08
N ASN A 106 -39.58 49.98 33.00
CA ASN A 106 -38.67 50.17 34.13
C ASN A 106 -39.33 51.11 35.17
N PRO A 107 -39.56 50.67 36.42
CA PRO A 107 -40.17 51.52 37.45
C PRO A 107 -39.32 52.74 37.83
N SER A 108 -38.07 52.81 37.38
CA SER A 108 -37.14 53.93 37.62
C SER A 108 -37.19 55.00 36.52
N ASN A 109 -38.04 54.84 35.50
CA ASN A 109 -38.17 55.79 34.40
C ASN A 109 -39.02 56.99 34.83
N LEU A 110 -38.36 58.11 35.18
CA LEU A 110 -39.02 59.40 35.44
C LEU A 110 -38.41 60.51 34.57
N PRO A 111 -39.19 61.13 33.66
CA PRO A 111 -40.58 60.80 33.31
C PRO A 111 -40.71 59.42 32.61
N ASP A 112 -41.93 58.88 32.55
CA ASP A 112 -42.21 57.60 31.89
C ASP A 112 -42.14 57.75 30.37
N ASP A 113 -41.03 57.29 29.77
CA ASP A 113 -40.77 57.32 28.33
C ASP A 113 -41.41 56.11 27.59
N GLY A 114 -42.26 55.32 28.27
CA GLY A 114 -42.95 54.13 27.77
C GLY A 114 -42.06 52.87 27.72
N PRO A 115 -42.64 51.69 27.42
CA PRO A 115 -41.93 50.41 27.50
C PRO A 115 -40.73 50.33 26.55
N ILE A 116 -39.72 49.56 26.99
CA ILE A 116 -38.65 49.04 26.14
C ILE A 116 -39.13 47.69 25.59
N VAL A 117 -39.03 47.53 24.26
CA VAL A 117 -39.34 46.27 23.58
C VAL A 117 -38.08 45.42 23.53
N TRP A 118 -38.13 44.28 24.20
CA TRP A 118 -37.08 43.26 24.19
C TRP A 118 -37.40 42.19 23.17
N ARG A 119 -36.43 41.86 22.32
CA ARG A 119 -36.52 40.73 21.40
C ARG A 119 -35.70 39.56 21.94
N ASP A 120 -36.40 38.63 22.59
CA ASP A 120 -35.82 37.40 23.07
C ASP A 120 -35.87 36.33 21.98
N ASN A 121 -34.85 35.45 21.96
CA ASN A 121 -34.83 34.32 21.04
C ASN A 121 -35.95 33.34 21.40
N SER A 122 -36.83 33.10 20.44
CA SER A 122 -37.88 32.10 20.54
C SER A 122 -37.97 31.30 19.25
N PHE A 123 -38.61 30.14 19.35
CA PHE A 123 -38.66 29.14 18.31
C PHE A 123 -40.07 28.60 18.24
N GLU A 124 -40.53 28.34 17.01
CA GLU A 124 -41.83 27.70 16.84
C GLU A 124 -41.76 26.64 15.75
N ILE A 125 -42.62 25.62 15.93
CA ILE A 125 -42.87 24.57 14.97
C ILE A 125 -44.31 24.68 14.51
N ILE A 126 -44.52 24.80 13.20
CA ILE A 126 -45.84 25.03 12.61
C ILE A 126 -46.04 24.16 11.38
N ALA A 127 -47.31 23.91 11.04
CA ALA A 127 -47.69 23.36 9.75
C ALA A 127 -47.93 24.50 8.74
N ARG A 128 -46.98 24.70 7.83
CA ARG A 128 -47.07 25.73 6.80
C ARG A 128 -47.78 25.20 5.55
N GLN A 129 -48.79 25.92 5.09
CA GLN A 129 -49.38 25.73 3.77
C GLN A 129 -48.66 26.60 2.73
N GLY A 130 -48.56 26.08 1.51
CA GLY A 130 -47.89 26.78 0.40
C GLY A 130 -46.37 26.71 0.47
N SER A 131 -45.69 27.67 -0.17
CA SER A 131 -44.24 27.70 -0.28
C SER A 131 -43.55 28.00 1.06
N LEU A 132 -42.35 27.43 1.23
CA LEU A 132 -41.45 27.77 2.33
C LEU A 132 -41.04 29.24 2.25
N ILE A 133 -40.85 29.89 3.40
CA ILE A 133 -40.34 31.25 3.48
C ILE A 133 -38.91 31.27 4.03
N VAL A 134 -38.22 32.39 3.83
CA VAL A 134 -36.89 32.66 4.38
C VAL A 134 -36.90 32.43 5.89
N GLY A 135 -35.98 31.58 6.37
CA GLY A 135 -35.85 31.21 7.79
C GLY A 135 -36.60 29.95 8.22
N ASP A 136 -37.38 29.30 7.34
CA ASP A 136 -37.97 28.00 7.63
C ASP A 136 -36.95 26.86 7.45
N VAL A 137 -36.91 25.93 8.41
CA VAL A 137 -36.25 24.63 8.27
C VAL A 137 -37.33 23.56 8.07
N PRO A 138 -37.46 22.98 6.86
CA PRO A 138 -38.47 21.96 6.60
C PRO A 138 -38.09 20.63 7.25
N LEU A 139 -39.08 19.97 7.86
CA LEU A 139 -38.91 18.67 8.51
C LEU A 139 -39.65 17.57 7.75
N ARG A 140 -40.95 17.76 7.49
CA ARG A 140 -41.75 16.71 6.85
C ARG A 140 -42.96 17.27 6.14
N SER A 141 -43.30 16.70 4.99
CA SER A 141 -44.61 16.94 4.37
C SER A 141 -45.69 16.14 5.09
N VAL A 142 -46.85 16.74 5.28
CA VAL A 142 -48.01 16.12 5.92
C VAL A 142 -49.26 16.49 5.15
N SER A 143 -50.23 15.57 5.14
CA SER A 143 -51.56 15.85 4.58
C SER A 143 -52.63 15.44 5.57
N THR A 144 -53.76 16.15 5.56
CA THR A 144 -54.94 15.77 6.34
C THR A 144 -56.15 15.68 5.44
N ASN A 145 -57.09 14.78 5.75
CA ASN A 145 -58.38 14.72 5.06
C ASN A 145 -59.46 15.55 5.78
N SER A 146 -60.68 15.58 5.24
CA SER A 146 -61.83 16.29 5.82
C SER A 146 -62.24 15.80 7.21
N SER A 147 -61.84 14.59 7.61
CA SER A 147 -62.06 14.02 8.95
C SER A 147 -60.89 14.27 9.91
N GLY A 148 -59.83 14.95 9.43
CA GLY A 148 -58.63 15.27 10.19
C GLY A 148 -57.69 14.10 10.45
N VAL A 149 -57.80 13.00 9.69
CA VAL A 149 -56.79 11.94 9.70
C VAL A 149 -55.52 12.48 9.06
N VAL A 150 -54.40 12.41 9.78
CA VAL A 150 -53.08 12.86 9.30
C VAL A 150 -52.35 11.73 8.61
N THR A 151 -51.78 12.02 7.44
CA THR A 151 -50.84 11.14 6.72
C THR A 151 -49.49 11.81 6.63
N LEU A 152 -48.44 11.13 7.11
CA LEU A 152 -47.06 11.59 6.97
C LEU A 152 -46.57 11.32 5.53
N GLY A 153 -46.06 12.34 4.88
CA GLY A 153 -45.45 12.26 3.55
C GLY A 153 -43.93 12.15 3.61
N THR A 154 -43.30 12.62 2.53
CA THR A 154 -41.85 12.69 2.35
C THR A 154 -41.16 13.39 3.51
N ASP A 155 -40.07 12.79 3.98
CA ASP A 155 -39.11 13.41 4.89
C ASP A 155 -38.37 14.53 4.15
N LEU A 156 -38.37 15.73 4.72
CA LEU A 156 -37.78 16.93 4.13
C LEU A 156 -36.59 17.43 4.96
N ARG A 157 -36.22 16.70 6.03
CA ARG A 157 -35.04 17.04 6.82
C ARG A 157 -33.81 16.97 5.95
N PHE A 158 -33.01 18.02 6.01
CA PHE A 158 -31.66 18.02 5.48
C PHE A 158 -30.71 18.14 6.66
N PHE A 159 -29.87 17.13 6.88
CA PHE A 159 -28.90 17.15 7.97
C PHE A 159 -27.74 18.09 7.62
N ARG A 160 -27.33 18.93 8.58
CA ARG A 160 -26.26 19.92 8.36
C ARG A 160 -24.90 19.25 8.17
N GLY A 161 -24.09 19.76 7.24
CA GLY A 161 -22.72 19.30 6.94
C GLY A 161 -21.66 20.38 7.18
N LEU A 162 -20.37 20.00 7.22
CA LEU A 162 -19.25 20.94 7.43
C LEU A 162 -19.24 22.01 6.35
N LYS A 163 -19.17 23.29 6.75
CA LYS A 163 -19.31 24.42 5.84
C LYS A 163 -18.20 24.39 4.76
N GLY A 164 -18.59 24.11 3.52
CA GLY A 164 -17.71 24.16 2.35
C GLY A 164 -16.97 22.86 1.99
N HIS A 165 -17.06 21.76 2.76
CA HIS A 165 -16.45 20.47 2.42
C HIS A 165 -17.39 19.28 2.71
N ARG A 166 -18.12 18.87 1.66
CA ARG A 166 -18.57 17.50 1.28
C ARG A 166 -19.88 16.87 1.80
N ILE A 167 -20.55 16.26 0.79
CA ILE A 167 -21.47 15.11 0.68
C ILE A 167 -22.75 15.16 1.54
N GLN A 168 -23.82 15.62 0.89
CA GLN A 168 -25.21 15.57 1.36
C GLN A 168 -25.89 14.22 0.99
N ASP A 169 -27.07 13.95 1.53
CA ASP A 169 -27.94 12.88 1.00
C ASP A 169 -28.19 13.11 -0.50
N ASN A 170 -28.05 12.06 -1.31
CA ASN A 170 -28.04 12.10 -2.79
C ASN A 170 -26.84 12.82 -3.47
N GLU A 171 -25.77 13.20 -2.76
CA GLU A 171 -24.58 13.77 -3.43
C GLU A 171 -23.59 12.74 -3.98
N ILE A 172 -23.68 11.46 -3.60
CA ILE A 172 -22.95 10.38 -4.28
C ILE A 172 -23.71 10.05 -5.57
N THR A 173 -23.56 10.93 -6.56
CA THR A 173 -23.99 10.71 -7.93
C THR A 173 -22.81 10.25 -8.77
N GLU A 174 -23.06 9.49 -9.83
CA GLU A 174 -22.01 9.01 -10.75
C GLU A 174 -21.17 10.13 -11.36
N ALA A 175 -21.74 11.34 -11.46
CA ALA A 175 -21.07 12.53 -11.97
C ALA A 175 -20.01 13.10 -11.00
N LYS A 176 -20.09 12.78 -9.70
CA LYS A 176 -19.20 13.28 -8.64
C LYS A 176 -18.13 12.26 -8.20
N GLN A 177 -18.17 11.04 -8.71
CA GLN A 177 -17.15 10.02 -8.46
C GLN A 177 -15.93 10.21 -9.36
N ALA A 178 -14.72 10.05 -8.80
CA ALA A 178 -13.48 10.11 -9.59
C ALA A 178 -13.46 9.00 -10.65
N ASN A 179 -12.90 9.28 -11.84
CA ASN A 179 -12.85 8.32 -12.94
C ASN A 179 -12.16 6.98 -12.58
N SER A 180 -11.32 6.97 -11.54
CA SER A 180 -10.67 5.76 -10.99
C SER A 180 -11.59 4.88 -10.13
N VAL A 181 -12.79 5.35 -9.78
CA VAL A 181 -13.81 4.61 -8.99
C VAL A 181 -14.84 3.93 -9.91
N LYS A 182 -14.84 4.23 -11.22
CA LYS A 182 -15.78 3.67 -12.20
C LYS A 182 -15.33 2.30 -12.72
N THR A 183 -15.51 1.25 -11.92
CA THR A 183 -15.53 -0.14 -12.43
C THR A 183 -16.86 -0.87 -12.21
N GLY A 184 -17.85 -0.22 -11.59
CA GLY A 184 -19.24 -0.68 -11.55
C GLY A 184 -20.16 0.43 -11.04
N LEU A 185 -21.32 0.61 -11.68
CA LEU A 185 -22.30 1.62 -11.25
C LEU A 185 -22.99 1.13 -9.96
N VAL A 186 -23.26 2.04 -9.02
CA VAL A 186 -23.96 1.70 -7.76
C VAL A 186 -25.41 1.28 -8.04
N THR A 187 -25.99 1.83 -9.10
CA THR A 187 -27.29 1.45 -9.69
C THR A 187 -27.28 0.03 -10.22
N ASP A 188 -26.20 -0.39 -10.89
CA ASP A 188 -26.02 -1.78 -11.33
C ASP A 188 -25.92 -2.71 -10.12
N LEU A 189 -25.16 -2.33 -9.09
CA LEU A 189 -25.05 -3.09 -7.84
C LEU A 189 -26.41 -3.22 -7.11
N HIS A 190 -27.19 -2.14 -7.05
CA HIS A 190 -28.51 -2.15 -6.43
C HIS A 190 -29.49 -3.04 -7.23
N SER A 191 -29.48 -2.93 -8.55
CA SER A 191 -30.27 -3.76 -9.46
C SER A 191 -29.88 -5.23 -9.37
N ASP A 192 -28.58 -5.54 -9.34
CA ASP A 192 -28.05 -6.90 -9.23
C ASP A 192 -28.36 -7.52 -7.86
N ILE A 193 -28.32 -6.74 -6.79
CA ILE A 193 -28.72 -7.20 -5.44
C ILE A 193 -30.22 -7.49 -5.41
N ILE A 194 -31.08 -6.60 -5.92
CA ILE A 194 -32.53 -6.81 -5.93
C ILE A 194 -32.91 -7.99 -6.84
N ALA A 195 -32.29 -8.09 -8.04
CA ALA A 195 -32.51 -9.18 -8.98
C ALA A 195 -31.93 -10.52 -8.48
N GLY A 196 -30.85 -10.49 -7.71
CA GLY A 196 -30.24 -11.67 -7.09
C GLY A 196 -30.97 -12.18 -5.86
N VAL A 197 -31.69 -11.30 -5.14
CA VAL A 197 -32.44 -11.63 -3.92
C VAL A 197 -33.83 -12.19 -4.22
N ASN A 198 -34.47 -11.85 -5.35
CA ASN A 198 -35.76 -12.43 -5.72
C ASN A 198 -35.59 -13.85 -6.31
N PRO A 199 -35.99 -14.92 -5.58
CA PRO A 199 -35.96 -16.26 -6.15
C PRO A 199 -37.02 -16.39 -7.25
N ASP A 200 -36.59 -16.80 -8.44
CA ASP A 200 -37.47 -17.23 -9.52
C ASP A 200 -37.59 -18.77 -9.46
N ILE A 201 -38.80 -19.29 -9.74
CA ILE A 201 -39.14 -20.73 -9.82
C ILE A 201 -38.12 -21.50 -10.69
N ASN A 202 -37.52 -20.86 -11.68
CA ASN A 202 -36.56 -21.49 -12.60
C ASN A 202 -35.10 -21.56 -12.08
N ASN A 203 -34.77 -20.90 -10.96
CA ASN A 203 -33.41 -20.95 -10.39
C ASN A 203 -33.44 -20.79 -8.85
N PRO A 204 -33.86 -21.84 -8.11
CA PRO A 204 -34.08 -21.78 -6.66
C PRO A 204 -32.81 -21.53 -5.83
N LEU A 205 -31.62 -21.68 -6.43
CA LEU A 205 -30.33 -21.41 -5.78
C LEU A 205 -29.80 -19.98 -6.00
N LYS A 206 -30.57 -19.08 -6.66
CA LYS A 206 -30.17 -17.68 -6.89
C LYS A 206 -29.81 -16.94 -5.60
N PHE A 207 -30.63 -17.09 -4.57
CA PHE A 207 -30.39 -16.47 -3.26
C PHE A 207 -29.10 -16.95 -2.61
N VAL A 208 -28.80 -18.26 -2.69
CA VAL A 208 -27.56 -18.84 -2.17
C VAL A 208 -26.34 -18.33 -2.95
N LYS A 209 -26.46 -18.16 -4.27
CA LYS A 209 -25.40 -17.59 -5.11
C LYS A 209 -25.14 -16.12 -4.79
N ALA A 210 -26.20 -15.34 -4.56
CA ALA A 210 -26.10 -13.94 -4.15
C ALA A 210 -25.43 -13.79 -2.78
N ILE A 211 -25.84 -14.60 -1.80
CA ILE A 211 -25.18 -14.66 -0.48
C ILE A 211 -23.70 -15.00 -0.63
N ASN A 212 -23.36 -15.98 -1.48
CA ASN A 212 -21.97 -16.38 -1.70
C ASN A 212 -21.14 -15.25 -2.34
N GLN A 213 -21.70 -14.50 -3.29
CA GLN A 213 -21.02 -13.33 -3.86
C GLN A 213 -20.82 -12.21 -2.84
N VAL A 214 -21.83 -11.90 -2.02
CA VAL A 214 -21.73 -10.89 -0.96
C VAL A 214 -20.68 -11.30 0.07
N TYR A 215 -20.67 -12.58 0.47
CA TYR A 215 -19.64 -13.14 1.34
C TYR A 215 -18.22 -13.00 0.74
N LEU A 216 -18.05 -13.35 -0.55
CA LEU A 216 -16.76 -13.21 -1.24
C LEU A 216 -16.32 -11.75 -1.33
N PHE A 217 -17.25 -10.82 -1.59
CA PHE A 217 -16.96 -9.39 -1.59
C PHE A 217 -16.48 -8.91 -0.23
N PHE A 218 -17.23 -9.20 0.85
CA PHE A 218 -16.84 -8.80 2.20
C PHE A 218 -15.53 -9.46 2.63
N LYS A 219 -15.33 -10.74 2.32
CA LYS A 219 -14.07 -11.43 2.57
C LYS A 219 -12.91 -10.72 1.87
N ASN A 220 -13.04 -10.44 0.57
CA ASN A 220 -12.00 -9.74 -0.19
C ASN A 220 -11.77 -8.32 0.33
N PHE A 221 -12.82 -7.60 0.71
CA PHE A 221 -12.72 -6.28 1.33
C PHE A 221 -11.97 -6.35 2.67
N THR A 222 -12.34 -7.28 3.54
CA THR A 222 -11.68 -7.44 4.84
C THR A 222 -10.23 -7.90 4.70
N ASP A 223 -9.96 -8.84 3.81
CA ASP A 223 -8.60 -9.33 3.55
C ASP A 223 -7.75 -8.23 2.86
N SER A 224 -8.35 -7.34 2.05
CA SER A 224 -7.63 -6.27 1.34
C SER A 224 -7.39 -4.99 2.15
N ILE A 225 -8.19 -4.74 3.19
CA ILE A 225 -8.12 -3.54 4.06
C ILE A 225 -7.49 -3.86 5.42
N PHE A 226 -7.78 -5.02 6.01
CA PHE A 226 -7.48 -5.29 7.42
C PHE A 226 -6.45 -6.39 7.67
N LYS A 227 -6.07 -7.20 6.68
CA LYS A 227 -5.06 -8.25 6.86
C LYS A 227 -3.81 -8.02 6.02
N GLN A 228 -2.76 -7.58 6.71
CA GLN A 228 -1.35 -7.64 6.32
C GLN A 228 -0.92 -6.69 5.19
N GLU A 229 0.34 -6.23 5.31
CA GLU A 229 1.12 -5.72 4.19
C GLU A 229 0.91 -6.68 3.00
N ARG A 230 0.34 -6.17 1.90
CA ARG A 230 0.14 -6.98 0.70
C ARG A 230 1.51 -7.42 0.22
N LYS A 231 1.78 -8.72 0.32
CA LYS A 231 2.99 -9.31 -0.24
C LYS A 231 2.77 -9.56 -1.72
N PHE A 232 3.73 -9.18 -2.54
CA PHE A 232 3.67 -9.40 -3.99
C PHE A 232 4.30 -10.74 -4.36
N LEU A 233 3.85 -11.35 -5.46
CA LEU A 233 4.48 -12.55 -6.00
C LEU A 233 5.99 -12.33 -6.20
N GLY A 234 6.81 -13.19 -5.60
CA GLY A 234 8.27 -13.07 -5.66
C GLY A 234 8.88 -12.15 -4.60
N GLU A 235 8.07 -11.51 -3.76
CA GLU A 235 8.55 -10.73 -2.62
C GLU A 235 9.23 -11.63 -1.58
N MET A 236 10.38 -11.19 -1.08
CA MET A 236 11.14 -11.91 -0.07
C MET A 236 10.89 -11.33 1.32
N PHE A 237 10.74 -12.20 2.31
CA PHE A 237 10.61 -11.83 3.71
C PHE A 237 11.26 -12.87 4.62
N TRP A 238 11.39 -12.59 5.91
CA TRP A 238 12.10 -13.46 6.85
C TRP A 238 11.19 -13.87 8.00
N MET A 239 11.45 -15.06 8.52
CA MET A 239 10.81 -15.55 9.75
C MET A 239 11.84 -16.25 10.64
N ASP A 240 11.57 -16.24 11.94
CA ASP A 240 12.38 -16.95 12.93
C ASP A 240 12.12 -18.46 12.91
N ASP A 241 10.90 -18.87 12.55
CA ASP A 241 10.49 -20.28 12.52
C ASP A 241 10.24 -20.81 11.10
N LEU A 242 10.54 -22.10 10.92
CA LEU A 242 10.23 -22.83 9.69
C LEU A 242 8.73 -23.16 9.66
N ARG A 243 8.06 -22.77 8.58
CA ARG A 243 6.65 -22.99 8.32
C ARG A 243 6.48 -23.55 6.91
N ALA A 244 5.73 -24.65 6.82
CA ALA A 244 5.46 -25.28 5.54
C ALA A 244 4.53 -24.39 4.68
N PRO A 245 4.73 -24.36 3.35
CA PRO A 245 3.80 -23.71 2.42
C PRO A 245 2.39 -24.27 2.56
N SER A 246 1.39 -23.41 2.61
CA SER A 246 -0.03 -23.79 2.70
C SER A 246 -0.93 -22.71 2.10
N THR A 247 -2.24 -22.95 2.06
CA THR A 247 -3.22 -21.94 1.62
C THR A 247 -3.20 -20.68 2.48
N ASP A 248 -2.97 -20.84 3.79
CA ASP A 248 -2.95 -19.75 4.77
C ASP A 248 -1.57 -19.14 4.95
N PHE A 249 -0.54 -19.81 4.44
CA PHE A 249 0.83 -19.32 4.40
C PHE A 249 1.41 -19.59 3.01
N PRO A 250 1.02 -18.77 2.00
CA PRO A 250 1.44 -18.95 0.62
C PRO A 250 2.86 -18.41 0.41
N ALA A 251 3.83 -19.03 1.08
CA ALA A 251 5.23 -18.70 0.95
C ALA A 251 6.11 -19.95 0.97
N PHE A 252 7.21 -19.91 0.23
CA PHE A 252 8.17 -20.99 0.11
C PHE A 252 9.49 -20.61 0.77
N CYS A 253 10.00 -21.48 1.65
CA CYS A 253 11.26 -21.27 2.34
C CYS A 253 12.42 -21.47 1.36
N LEU A 254 13.16 -20.41 1.07
CA LEU A 254 14.31 -20.43 0.18
C LEU A 254 15.53 -21.15 0.77
N ALA A 255 15.54 -21.41 2.08
CA ALA A 255 16.56 -22.25 2.72
C ALA A 255 16.26 -23.75 2.61
N SER A 256 15.13 -24.13 1.99
CA SER A 256 14.82 -25.55 1.75
C SER A 256 15.89 -26.20 0.87
N PRO A 257 16.16 -27.52 1.02
CA PRO A 257 17.10 -28.21 0.15
C PRO A 257 16.76 -28.09 -1.33
N ASP A 258 17.79 -28.23 -2.18
CA ASP A 258 17.65 -28.30 -3.63
C ASP A 258 16.56 -29.31 -4.02
N GLN A 259 15.53 -28.86 -4.72
CA GLN A 259 14.37 -29.67 -5.05
C GLN A 259 13.67 -29.19 -6.31
N LEU A 260 12.84 -30.05 -6.90
CA LEU A 260 11.91 -29.65 -7.95
C LEU A 260 10.64 -29.10 -7.31
N ILE A 261 10.19 -27.94 -7.79
CA ILE A 261 8.89 -27.37 -7.43
C ILE A 261 7.96 -27.57 -8.62
N ASN A 262 6.81 -28.21 -8.35
CA ASN A 262 5.78 -28.47 -9.35
C ASN A 262 4.70 -27.38 -9.32
N ALA A 263 4.11 -27.10 -10.47
CA ALA A 263 2.98 -26.17 -10.59
C ALA A 263 1.66 -26.78 -10.09
N SER A 264 1.58 -28.11 -10.01
CA SER A 264 0.38 -28.86 -9.66
C SER A 264 0.70 -29.99 -8.66
N GLY A 265 -0.35 -30.62 -8.13
CA GLY A 265 -0.23 -31.65 -7.10
C GLY A 265 -0.25 -31.09 -5.68
N THR A 266 -0.08 -31.97 -4.69
CA THR A 266 -0.04 -31.59 -3.27
C THR A 266 1.13 -30.65 -3.01
N GLY A 267 0.85 -29.42 -2.56
CA GLY A 267 1.89 -28.39 -2.37
C GLY A 267 2.35 -27.70 -3.66
N GLY A 268 1.60 -27.85 -4.77
CA GLY A 268 1.90 -27.19 -6.03
C GLY A 268 1.87 -25.66 -5.93
N MET A 269 2.80 -25.00 -6.64
CA MET A 269 3.00 -23.55 -6.57
C MET A 269 2.96 -22.92 -7.98
N PRO A 270 1.80 -22.90 -8.66
CA PRO A 270 1.72 -22.53 -10.08
C PRO A 270 2.25 -21.12 -10.36
N ASP A 271 1.91 -20.15 -9.52
CA ASP A 271 2.34 -18.76 -9.69
C ASP A 271 3.86 -18.60 -9.51
N LEU A 272 4.46 -19.27 -8.52
CA LEU A 272 5.91 -19.27 -8.32
C LEU A 272 6.65 -19.94 -9.49
N VAL A 273 6.15 -21.09 -9.95
CA VAL A 273 6.73 -21.80 -11.11
C VAL A 273 6.72 -20.86 -12.31
N ASN A 274 5.57 -20.26 -12.62
CA ASN A 274 5.45 -19.32 -13.73
C ASN A 274 6.36 -18.10 -13.57
N TYR A 275 6.45 -17.54 -12.36
CA TYR A 275 7.33 -16.42 -12.06
C TYR A 275 8.81 -16.76 -12.30
N TRP A 276 9.30 -17.87 -11.75
CA TRP A 276 10.70 -18.28 -11.89
C TRP A 276 11.08 -18.75 -13.28
N LEU A 277 10.16 -19.38 -14.02
CA LEU A 277 10.37 -19.70 -15.44
C LEU A 277 10.61 -18.44 -16.27
N ASN A 278 10.00 -17.32 -15.90
CA ASN A 278 10.07 -16.08 -16.67
C ASN A 278 11.04 -15.05 -16.09
N LYS A 279 11.81 -15.38 -15.05
CA LYS A 279 12.78 -14.47 -14.41
C LYS A 279 14.19 -14.73 -14.96
N PRO A 280 14.66 -13.95 -15.97
CA PRO A 280 16.00 -14.10 -16.48
C PRO A 280 17.04 -13.64 -15.47
N PHE A 281 18.23 -14.22 -15.59
CA PHE A 281 19.43 -13.68 -15.00
C PHE A 281 19.72 -12.28 -15.58
N ARG A 282 20.11 -11.33 -14.71
CA ARG A 282 20.30 -9.93 -15.06
C ARG A 282 21.64 -9.42 -14.56
N TYR A 283 22.52 -9.00 -15.47
CA TYR A 283 23.69 -8.17 -15.18
C TYR A 283 23.29 -6.69 -15.21
N ASP A 284 23.49 -5.98 -14.10
CA ASP A 284 22.98 -4.62 -13.94
C ASP A 284 23.85 -3.74 -13.05
N PRO A 285 25.07 -3.40 -13.50
CA PRO A 285 25.78 -2.26 -12.94
C PRO A 285 25.00 -1.01 -13.37
N LEU A 286 24.48 -0.26 -12.40
CA LEU A 286 23.92 1.08 -12.62
C LEU A 286 22.68 1.17 -13.56
N GLY A 287 21.90 0.10 -13.74
CA GLY A 287 20.57 0.18 -14.37
C GLY A 287 20.51 -0.20 -15.85
N THR A 288 21.60 -0.74 -16.39
CA THR A 288 21.74 -1.18 -17.80
C THR A 288 20.90 -2.41 -18.18
N ASN A 289 20.47 -3.22 -17.22
CA ASN A 289 19.54 -4.34 -17.37
C ASN A 289 19.88 -5.34 -18.51
N VAL A 290 21.14 -5.81 -18.54
CA VAL A 290 21.59 -6.78 -19.55
C VAL A 290 21.14 -8.19 -19.14
N THR A 291 20.23 -8.77 -19.93
CA THR A 291 19.71 -10.15 -19.75
C THR A 291 20.09 -11.10 -20.89
N ASP A 292 20.59 -10.54 -22.00
CA ASP A 292 21.01 -11.26 -23.20
C ASP A 292 22.50 -11.03 -23.45
N PHE A 293 23.25 -12.11 -23.61
CA PHE A 293 24.70 -12.09 -23.72
C PHE A 293 25.14 -12.51 -25.12
N ASP A 294 25.96 -11.67 -25.76
CA ASP A 294 26.38 -11.87 -27.15
C ASP A 294 27.37 -13.03 -27.30
N ALA A 295 27.12 -13.88 -28.29
CA ALA A 295 28.00 -14.95 -28.73
C ALA A 295 28.67 -14.60 -30.07
N ILE A 296 29.94 -14.97 -30.21
CA ILE A 296 30.77 -14.61 -31.37
C ILE A 296 31.21 -15.81 -32.21
N SER A 297 31.22 -17.01 -31.62
CA SER A 297 31.54 -18.24 -32.35
C SER A 297 31.02 -19.44 -31.58
N TYR A 298 30.96 -20.58 -32.28
CA TYR A 298 30.60 -21.85 -31.68
C TYR A 298 31.34 -23.02 -32.32
N THR A 299 31.35 -24.14 -31.61
CA THR A 299 31.79 -25.44 -32.09
C THR A 299 30.89 -26.51 -31.48
N ILE A 300 30.35 -27.39 -32.31
CA ILE A 300 29.65 -28.61 -31.92
C ILE A 300 30.58 -29.77 -32.21
N ALA A 301 30.97 -30.49 -31.18
CA ALA A 301 31.77 -31.70 -31.29
C ALA A 301 31.24 -32.74 -30.31
N SER A 302 30.95 -33.95 -30.80
CA SER A 302 30.53 -35.08 -29.96
C SER A 302 29.33 -34.74 -29.06
N ASN A 303 28.28 -34.15 -29.64
CA ASN A 303 27.06 -33.73 -28.92
C ASN A 303 27.29 -32.67 -27.82
N VAL A 304 28.40 -31.94 -27.89
CA VAL A 304 28.68 -30.80 -27.02
C VAL A 304 28.77 -29.54 -27.86
N LEU A 305 27.89 -28.58 -27.58
CA LEU A 305 27.92 -27.23 -28.14
C LEU A 305 28.79 -26.36 -27.23
N THR A 306 29.96 -25.94 -27.69
CA THR A 306 30.80 -24.93 -27.04
C THR A 306 30.56 -23.58 -27.72
N VAL A 307 30.08 -22.60 -26.95
CA VAL A 307 29.85 -21.22 -27.40
C VAL A 307 30.93 -20.31 -26.83
N THR A 308 31.51 -19.46 -27.67
CA THR A 308 32.42 -18.38 -27.26
C THR A 308 31.65 -17.07 -27.18
N PHE A 309 31.75 -16.38 -26.05
CA PHE A 309 31.10 -15.10 -25.82
C PHE A 309 31.94 -13.91 -26.30
N ALA A 310 31.25 -12.82 -26.61
CA ALA A 310 31.88 -11.56 -26.97
C ALA A 310 32.78 -11.04 -25.84
N ASN A 311 33.81 -10.28 -26.22
CA ASN A 311 34.71 -9.66 -25.25
C ASN A 311 34.12 -8.36 -24.66
N THR A 312 32.95 -8.47 -24.03
CA THR A 312 32.27 -7.36 -23.35
C THR A 312 32.28 -7.60 -21.84
N THR A 313 32.24 -6.52 -21.07
CA THR A 313 32.20 -6.58 -19.60
C THR A 313 31.04 -7.44 -19.10
N ALA A 314 29.84 -7.30 -19.70
CA ALA A 314 28.68 -8.07 -19.32
C ALA A 314 28.88 -9.59 -19.52
N CYS A 315 29.46 -10.00 -20.66
CA CYS A 315 29.73 -11.41 -20.94
C CYS A 315 30.81 -11.99 -20.00
N GLN A 316 31.87 -11.22 -19.72
CA GLN A 316 32.91 -11.62 -18.77
C GLN A 316 32.35 -11.77 -17.35
N LYS A 317 31.55 -10.79 -16.88
CA LYS A 317 30.95 -10.85 -15.54
C LYS A 317 29.95 -12.00 -15.41
N MET A 318 29.16 -12.24 -16.45
CA MET A 318 28.25 -13.39 -16.51
C MET A 318 29.02 -14.70 -16.39
N ILE A 319 30.07 -14.93 -17.18
CA ILE A 319 30.79 -16.21 -17.15
C ILE A 319 31.56 -16.40 -15.84
N GLU A 320 32.14 -15.34 -15.27
CA GLU A 320 32.77 -15.35 -13.94
C GLU A 320 31.76 -15.74 -12.84
N ALA A 321 30.55 -15.18 -12.88
CA ALA A 321 29.55 -15.44 -11.86
C ALA A 321 28.96 -16.85 -11.97
N LEU A 322 28.72 -17.36 -13.19
CA LEU A 322 28.30 -18.74 -13.40
C LEU A 322 29.39 -19.73 -12.97
N ALA A 323 30.66 -19.45 -13.27
CA ALA A 323 31.77 -20.28 -12.82
C ALA A 323 31.83 -20.35 -11.27
N GLU A 324 31.66 -19.22 -10.58
CA GLU A 324 31.66 -19.20 -9.12
C GLU A 324 30.44 -19.90 -8.51
N ASP A 325 29.23 -19.77 -9.08
CA ASP A 325 28.05 -20.51 -8.60
C ASP A 325 28.21 -22.02 -8.81
N ASN A 326 28.83 -22.45 -9.92
CA ASN A 326 29.14 -23.86 -10.15
C ASN A 326 30.09 -24.41 -9.06
N LEU A 327 31.11 -23.64 -8.65
CA LEU A 327 32.01 -24.05 -7.57
C LEU A 327 31.30 -24.20 -6.23
N VAL A 328 30.21 -23.46 -6.00
CA VAL A 328 29.34 -23.67 -4.83
C VAL A 328 28.45 -24.89 -5.00
N HIS A 329 27.93 -25.12 -6.22
CA HIS A 329 27.11 -26.30 -6.55
C HIS A 329 27.90 -27.61 -6.51
N GLY A 330 29.18 -27.57 -6.89
CA GLY A 330 30.11 -28.68 -6.91
C GLY A 330 30.06 -29.57 -8.17
N SER A 331 29.13 -29.35 -9.09
CA SER A 331 29.04 -30.11 -10.36
C SER A 331 28.24 -29.40 -11.45
N PHE A 332 28.23 -29.95 -12.67
CA PHE A 332 27.31 -29.51 -13.74
C PHE A 332 25.97 -30.27 -13.73
N THR A 333 25.87 -31.35 -12.95
CA THR A 333 24.67 -32.18 -12.88
C THR A 333 23.56 -31.44 -12.16
N ASN A 334 22.36 -31.42 -12.77
CA ASN A 334 21.17 -30.81 -12.17
C ASN A 334 21.37 -29.34 -11.76
N TRP A 335 22.22 -28.63 -12.50
CA TRP A 335 22.57 -27.24 -12.23
C TRP A 335 21.81 -26.30 -13.18
N MET A 336 22.48 -25.26 -13.69
CA MET A 336 21.90 -24.21 -14.52
C MET A 336 21.87 -24.54 -16.01
N THR A 337 21.00 -23.83 -16.71
CA THR A 337 20.74 -23.98 -18.14
C THR A 337 20.96 -22.66 -18.88
N GLY A 338 21.31 -22.77 -20.16
CA GLY A 338 21.36 -21.63 -21.09
C GLY A 338 20.32 -21.80 -22.19
N THR A 339 19.61 -20.71 -22.51
CA THR A 339 18.64 -20.66 -23.60
C THR A 339 19.24 -19.95 -24.80
N LEU A 340 19.28 -20.63 -25.94
CA LEU A 340 19.72 -20.04 -27.20
C LEU A 340 18.60 -19.18 -27.75
N LEU A 341 18.80 -17.89 -27.98
CA LEU A 341 17.73 -17.02 -28.52
C LEU A 341 17.61 -17.13 -30.05
N GLN A 342 18.63 -17.69 -30.70
CA GLN A 342 18.68 -17.96 -32.13
C GLN A 342 19.27 -19.35 -32.38
N THR A 343 19.05 -19.88 -33.58
CA THR A 343 19.63 -21.16 -34.02
C THR A 343 21.15 -21.06 -34.06
N ILE A 344 21.84 -22.05 -33.49
CA ILE A 344 23.30 -22.19 -33.54
C ILE A 344 23.65 -23.56 -34.14
N GLY A 345 24.27 -23.56 -35.32
CA GLY A 345 24.46 -24.80 -36.08
C GLY A 345 23.12 -25.48 -36.38
N SER A 346 23.00 -26.76 -35.99
CA SER A 346 21.74 -27.51 -36.07
C SER A 346 20.92 -27.51 -34.78
N VAL A 347 21.31 -26.73 -33.76
CA VAL A 347 20.52 -26.57 -32.54
C VAL A 347 19.50 -25.46 -32.71
N SER A 348 18.22 -25.79 -32.54
CA SER A 348 17.08 -24.88 -32.73
C SER A 348 17.11 -23.65 -31.81
N ALA A 349 16.57 -22.54 -32.29
CA ALA A 349 16.30 -21.36 -31.46
C ALA A 349 15.34 -21.70 -30.30
N ASN A 350 15.43 -20.91 -29.23
CA ASN A 350 14.72 -21.04 -27.95
C ASN A 350 14.96 -22.36 -27.22
N THR A 351 15.96 -23.15 -27.61
CA THR A 351 16.33 -24.37 -26.90
C THR A 351 17.02 -24.03 -25.58
N THR A 352 16.51 -24.55 -24.46
CA THR A 352 17.15 -24.49 -23.15
C THR A 352 18.00 -25.75 -22.93
N LEU A 353 19.32 -25.58 -22.81
CA LEU A 353 20.29 -26.67 -22.69
C LEU A 353 21.00 -26.67 -21.33
N ALA A 354 21.38 -27.86 -20.86
CA ALA A 354 22.19 -28.02 -19.65
C ALA A 354 23.65 -27.61 -19.91
N ILE A 355 24.20 -26.76 -19.04
CA ILE A 355 25.61 -26.39 -19.07
C ILE A 355 26.44 -27.60 -18.62
N SER A 356 27.48 -27.93 -19.37
CA SER A 356 28.40 -29.05 -19.10
C SER A 356 29.86 -28.61 -18.87
N GLY A 357 30.18 -27.34 -19.12
CA GLY A 357 31.53 -26.82 -18.90
C GLY A 357 31.59 -25.29 -18.98
N ILE A 358 32.52 -24.67 -18.24
CA ILE A 358 32.77 -23.23 -18.26
C ILE A 358 34.28 -22.99 -18.26
N SER A 359 34.76 -22.11 -19.15
CA SER A 359 36.12 -21.58 -19.13
C SER A 359 36.08 -20.06 -19.18
N THR A 360 36.39 -19.42 -18.05
CA THR A 360 36.43 -17.95 -17.93
C THR A 360 37.55 -17.34 -18.78
N GLY A 361 38.73 -17.96 -18.80
CA GLY A 361 39.88 -17.49 -19.58
C GLY A 361 39.64 -17.52 -21.10
N SER A 362 38.95 -18.56 -21.60
CA SER A 362 38.60 -18.66 -23.02
C SER A 362 37.26 -17.97 -23.35
N ARG A 363 36.51 -17.51 -22.34
CA ARG A 363 35.12 -16.99 -22.48
C ARG A 363 34.19 -17.99 -23.16
N THR A 364 34.31 -19.28 -22.81
CA THR A 364 33.51 -20.34 -23.42
C THR A 364 32.63 -21.05 -22.43
N MET A 365 31.42 -21.42 -22.86
CA MET A 365 30.57 -22.35 -22.14
C MET A 365 30.15 -23.50 -23.05
N SER A 366 30.13 -24.70 -22.48
CA SER A 366 29.73 -25.92 -23.16
C SER A 366 28.35 -26.35 -22.70
N PHE A 367 27.56 -26.85 -23.63
CA PHE A 367 26.19 -27.31 -23.42
C PHE A 367 26.04 -28.72 -23.99
N THR A 368 25.33 -29.57 -23.26
CA THR A 368 24.93 -30.88 -23.80
C THR A 368 23.84 -30.66 -24.83
N CYS A 369 24.01 -31.18 -26.04
CA CYS A 369 23.05 -31.02 -27.14
C CYS A 369 22.94 -32.32 -27.95
N VAL A 370 21.98 -32.40 -28.87
CA VAL A 370 21.91 -33.47 -29.86
C VAL A 370 21.93 -32.81 -31.23
N ALA A 371 23.12 -32.74 -31.83
CA ALA A 371 23.36 -32.00 -33.05
C ALA A 371 24.58 -32.55 -33.79
N SER A 372 24.55 -32.42 -35.12
CA SER A 372 25.69 -32.75 -35.99
C SER A 372 26.90 -31.86 -35.68
N ASN A 373 28.11 -32.41 -35.78
CA ASN A 373 29.33 -31.63 -35.63
C ASN A 373 29.37 -30.47 -36.63
N SER A 374 29.67 -29.27 -36.15
CA SER A 374 29.83 -28.06 -36.97
C SER A 374 30.56 -26.98 -36.18
N SER A 375 31.04 -25.93 -36.86
CA SER A 375 31.61 -24.75 -36.19
C SER A 375 31.41 -23.52 -37.06
N GLY A 376 31.53 -22.34 -36.45
CA GLY A 376 31.42 -21.10 -37.21
C GLY A 376 31.44 -19.85 -36.34
N SER A 377 31.54 -18.72 -37.01
CA SER A 377 31.38 -17.40 -36.40
C SER A 377 29.90 -17.05 -36.28
N LEU A 378 29.56 -16.27 -35.26
CA LEU A 378 28.21 -15.81 -34.97
C LEU A 378 28.18 -14.27 -35.03
N SER A 379 27.07 -13.71 -35.50
CA SER A 379 26.82 -12.27 -35.50
C SER A 379 25.39 -12.02 -35.05
N GLY A 380 25.21 -11.19 -34.02
CA GLY A 380 23.90 -10.87 -33.44
C GLY A 380 23.22 -12.01 -32.68
N VAL A 381 23.92 -13.13 -32.42
CA VAL A 381 23.39 -14.27 -31.66
C VAL A 381 23.58 -14.04 -30.18
N LYS A 382 22.55 -14.34 -29.39
CA LYS A 382 22.50 -14.09 -27.96
C LYS A 382 22.04 -15.32 -27.18
N LEU A 383 22.54 -15.42 -25.96
CA LEU A 383 22.12 -16.44 -25.00
C LEU A 383 21.51 -15.75 -23.78
N ARG A 384 20.47 -16.37 -23.23
CA ARG A 384 19.80 -15.94 -22.00
C ARG A 384 19.82 -17.06 -20.98
N PHE A 385 20.10 -16.71 -19.73
CA PHE A 385 20.20 -17.68 -18.64
C PHE A 385 19.02 -17.53 -17.69
N TYR A 386 18.49 -18.65 -17.23
CA TYR A 386 17.42 -18.71 -16.25
C TYR A 386 17.86 -19.60 -15.11
N LYS A 387 17.88 -19.05 -13.90
CA LYS A 387 18.36 -19.77 -12.72
C LYS A 387 17.59 -21.06 -12.49
N HIS A 388 16.28 -21.05 -12.69
CA HIS A 388 15.37 -22.10 -12.22
C HIS A 388 14.87 -23.05 -13.32
N ARG A 389 15.22 -22.81 -14.59
CA ARG A 389 14.73 -23.63 -15.71
C ARG A 389 15.46 -24.97 -15.79
N LEU A 390 14.69 -26.01 -16.13
CA LEU A 390 15.22 -27.31 -16.51
C LEU A 390 15.63 -27.31 -17.99
N PRO A 391 16.55 -28.19 -18.41
CA PRO A 391 16.82 -28.39 -19.83
C PRO A 391 15.57 -28.93 -20.53
N ASP A 392 15.41 -28.58 -21.80
CA ASP A 392 14.31 -29.07 -22.61
C ASP A 392 14.44 -30.58 -22.82
N ALA A 393 13.35 -31.32 -22.60
CA ALA A 393 13.29 -32.73 -22.96
C ALA A 393 13.19 -32.92 -24.48
N ILE A 394 12.58 -31.96 -25.16
CA ILE A 394 12.47 -31.88 -26.62
C ILE A 394 13.00 -30.49 -27.02
N PRO A 395 14.06 -30.38 -27.84
CA PRO A 395 14.67 -29.10 -28.17
C PRO A 395 13.66 -28.03 -28.60
N GLY A 396 13.68 -26.87 -27.94
CA GLY A 396 12.81 -25.74 -28.23
C GLY A 396 11.43 -25.82 -27.55
N ILE A 397 11.15 -26.89 -26.79
CA ILE A 397 9.93 -27.04 -25.99
C ILE A 397 10.29 -26.86 -24.51
N THR A 398 10.14 -25.63 -24.03
CA THR A 398 10.41 -25.27 -22.63
C THR A 398 9.49 -26.02 -21.67
N VAL A 399 10.07 -26.55 -20.60
CA VAL A 399 9.32 -27.13 -19.48
C VAL A 399 8.55 -26.02 -18.74
N THR A 400 7.23 -26.13 -18.68
CA THR A 400 6.36 -25.07 -18.13
C THR A 400 5.70 -25.40 -16.78
N ASN A 401 5.79 -26.66 -16.34
CA ASN A 401 5.04 -27.16 -15.19
C ASN A 401 5.91 -27.40 -13.94
N GLN A 402 7.22 -27.20 -14.03
CA GLN A 402 8.14 -27.38 -12.92
C GLN A 402 9.38 -26.50 -13.05
N VAL A 403 9.98 -26.18 -11.92
CA VAL A 403 11.22 -25.41 -11.81
C VAL A 403 12.14 -26.06 -10.79
N ARG A 404 13.43 -25.75 -10.89
CA ARG A 404 14.43 -26.17 -9.91
C ARG A 404 14.66 -25.08 -8.88
N HIS A 405 14.49 -25.43 -7.61
CA HIS A 405 14.95 -24.63 -6.49
C HIS A 405 16.38 -25.03 -6.11
N PHE A 406 17.18 -24.01 -5.77
CA PHE A 406 18.49 -24.16 -5.16
C PHE A 406 18.48 -23.47 -3.81
N ALA A 407 18.90 -24.19 -2.78
CA ALA A 407 18.93 -23.72 -1.40
C ALA A 407 19.75 -22.42 -1.30
N MET A 408 19.12 -21.39 -0.74
CA MET A 408 19.78 -20.15 -0.35
C MET A 408 20.36 -20.34 1.04
N GLN A 409 21.60 -20.83 1.09
CA GLN A 409 22.40 -20.84 2.31
C GLN A 409 23.00 -19.45 2.50
N GLY A 410 22.76 -18.83 3.66
CA GLY A 410 23.10 -17.43 3.93
C GLY A 410 24.51 -17.06 3.49
N ARG A 411 24.60 -16.18 2.49
CA ARG A 411 25.78 -15.44 2.05
C ARG A 411 25.27 -14.08 1.56
N GLY A 412 25.94 -13.01 1.99
CA GLY A 412 25.43 -11.63 2.11
C GLY A 412 24.48 -11.12 1.01
N PHE A 413 23.59 -10.20 1.40
CA PHE A 413 22.79 -9.44 0.43
C PHE A 413 23.66 -8.38 -0.21
N VAL A 414 23.73 -8.39 -1.54
CA VAL A 414 24.26 -7.26 -2.29
C VAL A 414 23.18 -6.71 -3.18
N SER A 415 23.00 -5.40 -3.11
CA SER A 415 22.04 -4.69 -3.94
C SER A 415 22.40 -4.87 -5.41
N VAL A 416 21.37 -5.04 -6.24
CA VAL A 416 21.50 -4.76 -7.67
C VAL A 416 21.87 -3.27 -7.81
N MET A 417 22.60 -2.88 -8.87
CA MET A 417 23.22 -1.55 -9.02
C MET A 417 24.55 -1.36 -8.27
N ASP A 418 25.28 -2.44 -7.97
CA ASP A 418 26.66 -2.34 -7.50
C ASP A 418 27.53 -1.65 -8.57
N SER A 419 28.10 -0.48 -8.23
CA SER A 419 28.96 0.31 -9.12
C SER A 419 30.24 -0.40 -9.50
N ASP A 420 30.72 -1.31 -8.66
CA ASP A 420 31.88 -2.15 -8.96
C ASP A 420 31.52 -3.33 -9.87
N GLY A 421 30.23 -3.56 -10.12
CA GLY A 421 29.72 -4.57 -11.04
C GLY A 421 30.17 -5.98 -10.69
N GLU A 422 30.51 -6.23 -9.41
CA GLU A 422 30.97 -7.54 -8.97
C GLU A 422 29.81 -8.53 -8.87
N TRP A 423 28.58 -8.02 -8.71
CA TRP A 423 27.42 -8.82 -8.35
C TRP A 423 26.45 -9.05 -9.49
N ILE A 424 25.97 -10.29 -9.57
CA ILE A 424 24.85 -10.65 -10.44
C ILE A 424 23.78 -11.34 -9.61
N GLY A 425 22.56 -10.78 -9.67
CA GLY A 425 21.50 -11.08 -8.74
C GLY A 425 21.12 -12.57 -8.71
N GLY A 426 21.05 -13.13 -7.50
CA GLY A 426 20.48 -14.45 -7.26
C GLY A 426 21.42 -15.64 -7.40
N LEU A 427 22.70 -15.46 -7.72
CA LEU A 427 23.68 -16.55 -7.72
C LEU A 427 24.36 -16.73 -6.36
N ARG A 428 24.71 -17.97 -6.05
CA ARG A 428 25.50 -18.32 -4.86
C ARG A 428 26.97 -18.05 -5.16
N ARG A 429 27.72 -17.69 -4.13
CA ARG A 429 29.18 -17.50 -4.20
C ARG A 429 29.84 -18.00 -2.96
N ARG A 430 31.14 -18.29 -2.98
CA ARG A 430 31.88 -18.60 -1.75
C ARG A 430 32.30 -17.31 -1.03
N ASP A 431 32.37 -17.39 0.30
CA ASP A 431 32.82 -16.30 1.17
C ASP A 431 34.17 -15.73 0.70
N ARG A 432 34.26 -14.39 0.71
CA ARG A 432 35.46 -13.60 0.49
C ARG A 432 35.83 -12.93 1.81
N PHE A 433 36.87 -13.44 2.46
CA PHE A 433 37.35 -12.84 3.69
C PHE A 433 38.21 -11.61 3.37
N GLN A 434 38.02 -10.52 4.11
CA GLN A 434 38.98 -9.42 4.15
C GLN A 434 40.09 -9.77 5.15
N GLY A 435 40.96 -10.69 4.77
CA GLY A 435 42.11 -11.08 5.58
C GLY A 435 43.33 -11.16 4.72
N HIS A 436 44.27 -10.25 4.94
CA HIS A 436 45.65 -10.40 4.50
C HIS A 436 46.52 -10.41 5.74
N GLY A 437 47.36 -11.44 5.88
CA GLY A 437 48.48 -11.40 6.83
C GLY A 437 49.57 -10.52 6.22
N HIS A 438 50.20 -9.68 7.02
CA HIS A 438 51.40 -8.96 6.59
C HIS A 438 52.63 -9.69 7.10
N GLU A 439 53.53 -10.07 6.20
CA GLU A 439 54.92 -10.29 6.56
C GLU A 439 55.53 -8.92 6.86
N LEU A 440 56.01 -8.70 8.08
CA LEU A 440 56.67 -7.46 8.48
C LEU A 440 58.20 -7.61 8.36
N TRP A 441 58.89 -6.51 8.08
CA TRP A 441 60.34 -6.47 8.24
C TRP A 441 60.71 -6.46 9.73
N GLY A 442 61.10 -7.59 10.31
CA GLY A 442 61.68 -7.63 11.66
C GLY A 442 61.70 -9.00 12.34
N GLU A 443 62.82 -9.33 12.97
CA GLU A 443 62.99 -10.50 13.83
C GLU A 443 62.31 -10.22 15.19
N ILE A 444 61.37 -11.08 15.61
CA ILE A 444 60.74 -10.99 16.95
C ILE A 444 61.75 -11.52 17.97
N GLY A 445 62.73 -10.69 18.32
CA GLY A 445 63.71 -10.96 19.38
C GLY A 445 63.33 -10.22 20.67
N SER A 446 63.00 -10.97 21.71
CA SER A 446 62.87 -10.43 23.07
C SER A 446 64.23 -9.95 23.57
N ALA A 447 64.34 -8.67 23.91
CA ALA A 447 65.41 -8.18 24.78
C ALA A 447 64.85 -8.00 26.19
N ASN A 448 65.11 -8.98 27.06
CA ASN A 448 65.04 -8.87 28.52
C ASN A 448 63.74 -8.33 29.14
N GLY A 449 62.69 -9.14 29.10
CA GLY A 449 61.81 -9.33 30.27
C GLY A 449 60.86 -8.19 30.70
N THR A 450 60.72 -7.09 29.95
CA THR A 450 59.74 -6.04 30.31
C THR A 450 58.82 -5.71 29.15
N SER A 451 57.54 -6.04 29.33
CA SER A 451 56.45 -5.84 28.40
C SER A 451 56.06 -4.37 28.27
N THR A 452 56.17 -3.78 27.08
CA THR A 452 55.13 -2.93 26.46
C THR A 452 55.48 -2.65 24.99
N VAL A 453 54.60 -3.04 24.07
CA VAL A 453 54.68 -2.68 22.64
C VAL A 453 53.97 -1.33 22.46
N HIS A 454 54.74 -0.27 22.24
CA HIS A 454 54.16 1.07 21.99
C HIS A 454 53.98 1.27 20.48
N PHE A 455 52.75 1.06 20.00
CA PHE A 455 52.31 1.62 18.72
C PHE A 455 51.95 3.09 18.98
N ASN A 456 52.89 3.99 18.68
CA ASN A 456 52.70 5.43 18.65
C ASN A 456 52.72 6.14 20.02
N THR A 457 53.92 6.45 20.51
CA THR A 457 54.15 7.63 21.36
C THR A 457 55.40 8.35 20.90
N SER A 458 55.27 9.62 20.56
CA SER A 458 56.34 10.54 20.15
C SER A 458 57.28 10.87 21.31
N SER A 459 58.12 9.93 21.71
CA SER A 459 59.25 10.16 22.62
C SER A 459 60.56 10.12 21.86
N ALA A 460 61.42 11.12 22.08
CA ALA A 460 62.69 11.28 21.38
C ALA A 460 63.73 10.20 21.69
N ASN A 461 63.48 9.31 22.68
CA ASN A 461 64.47 8.37 23.21
C ASN A 461 64.06 6.90 23.19
N THR A 462 63.04 6.51 22.41
CA THR A 462 62.76 5.08 22.15
C THR A 462 63.31 4.68 20.79
N ALA A 463 64.29 3.78 20.77
CA ALA A 463 64.77 3.13 19.54
C ALA A 463 63.55 2.55 18.80
N ARG A 464 63.32 3.05 17.58
CA ARG A 464 62.19 2.59 16.78
C ARG A 464 62.39 1.11 16.49
N LEU A 465 61.46 0.26 16.96
CA LEU A 465 61.37 -1.14 16.52
C LEU A 465 61.15 -1.27 15.01
N PHE A 466 60.67 -0.20 14.36
CA PHE A 466 60.57 -0.08 12.91
C PHE A 466 61.24 1.20 12.43
N SER A 467 62.50 1.10 12.00
CA SER A 467 63.04 2.06 11.02
C SER A 467 62.56 1.62 9.65
N GLY A 468 61.29 1.90 9.30
CA GLY A 468 60.83 1.72 7.92
C GLY A 468 61.77 2.51 6.98
N GLY A 469 62.35 1.96 5.92
CA GLY A 469 61.88 0.88 5.06
C GLY A 469 61.58 1.50 3.70
N GLY A 470 62.60 1.65 2.85
CA GLY A 470 62.51 2.31 1.53
C GLY A 470 62.03 3.77 1.58
N ALA A 471 61.94 4.44 0.41
CA ALA A 471 61.59 5.85 0.30
C ALA A 471 60.18 6.23 0.83
N THR A 472 59.37 5.27 1.28
CA THR A 472 57.98 5.50 1.73
C THR A 472 57.67 4.98 3.14
N GLY A 473 58.66 4.44 3.87
CA GLY A 473 58.51 4.12 5.30
C GLY A 473 57.47 3.03 5.63
N GLN A 474 57.21 2.08 4.73
CA GLN A 474 56.19 1.05 4.93
C GLN A 474 56.78 -0.21 5.60
N PRO A 475 56.24 -0.68 6.75
CA PRO A 475 56.76 -1.84 7.49
C PRO A 475 56.34 -3.21 6.91
N VAL A 476 55.50 -3.22 5.86
CA VAL A 476 54.93 -4.42 5.23
C VAL A 476 55.83 -4.89 4.08
N ARG A 477 56.30 -6.14 4.15
CA ARG A 477 57.15 -6.79 3.13
C ARG A 477 56.32 -7.50 2.06
N THR A 478 55.43 -8.41 2.47
CA THR A 478 54.60 -9.22 1.55
C THR A 478 53.26 -9.54 2.19
N ALA A 479 52.19 -9.67 1.40
CA ALA A 479 50.94 -10.27 1.86
C ALA A 479 51.11 -11.79 1.91
N ASN A 480 50.84 -12.41 3.06
CA ASN A 480 50.99 -13.85 3.27
C ASN A 480 49.67 -14.60 2.98
N THR A 481 49.77 -15.80 2.42
CA THR A 481 48.62 -16.70 2.21
C THR A 481 48.40 -17.56 3.46
N ASP A 482 47.14 -17.72 3.88
CA ASP A 482 46.77 -18.52 5.05
C ASP A 482 46.83 -20.02 4.70
N GLY A 483 48.04 -20.58 4.67
CA GLY A 483 48.38 -21.87 4.05
C GLY A 483 47.49 -23.08 4.37
N THR A 484 46.69 -23.07 5.44
CA THR A 484 45.72 -24.16 5.75
C THR A 484 44.35 -23.93 5.08
N ASN A 485 43.99 -22.69 4.80
CA ASN A 485 42.68 -22.27 4.29
C ASN A 485 42.68 -21.98 2.77
N GLY A 486 43.76 -22.32 2.07
CA GLY A 486 43.94 -22.12 0.63
C GLY A 486 44.35 -20.69 0.26
N ALA A 487 44.46 -20.42 -1.05
CA ALA A 487 44.78 -19.08 -1.53
C ALA A 487 43.69 -18.08 -1.13
N THR A 488 44.11 -16.92 -0.64
CA THR A 488 43.20 -15.85 -0.22
C THR A 488 42.28 -15.46 -1.37
N ARG A 489 40.97 -15.50 -1.15
CA ARG A 489 40.00 -15.04 -2.15
C ARG A 489 39.95 -13.52 -2.11
N ILE A 490 40.51 -12.90 -3.14
CA ILE A 490 40.57 -11.45 -3.30
C ILE A 490 39.31 -10.91 -4.01
N GLY A 491 38.80 -9.79 -3.53
CA GLY A 491 37.65 -9.06 -4.08
C GLY A 491 37.52 -7.69 -3.41
N LYS A 492 36.72 -6.79 -3.98
CA LYS A 492 36.50 -5.46 -3.38
C LYS A 492 35.53 -5.49 -2.18
N THR A 493 34.85 -6.61 -1.99
CA THR A 493 33.76 -6.79 -1.02
C THR A 493 34.06 -7.88 0.00
N THR A 494 33.59 -7.68 1.23
CA THR A 494 33.63 -8.65 2.33
C THR A 494 32.23 -9.24 2.50
N ASP A 495 32.08 -10.54 2.36
CA ASP A 495 30.77 -11.18 2.35
C ASP A 495 30.46 -11.82 3.71
N ALA A 496 29.49 -11.26 4.45
CA ALA A 496 29.16 -11.77 5.79
C ALA A 496 28.71 -13.26 5.75
N ARG A 497 29.20 -14.03 6.73
CA ARG A 497 29.03 -15.50 6.81
C ARG A 497 27.59 -15.96 7.13
N GLY A 498 26.69 -15.09 7.58
CA GLY A 498 25.32 -15.53 7.81
C GLY A 498 24.35 -14.49 8.37
N LEU A 499 23.08 -14.73 8.05
CA LEU A 499 21.90 -14.19 8.72
C LEU A 499 21.19 -15.40 9.34
N SER A 500 20.85 -15.35 10.63
CA SER A 500 20.07 -16.41 11.28
C SER A 500 18.58 -16.12 11.15
N ALA A 501 17.99 -16.48 10.01
CA ALA A 501 16.54 -16.44 9.76
C ALA A 501 16.18 -17.38 8.61
N PHE A 502 14.89 -17.75 8.50
CA PHE A 502 14.35 -18.47 7.35
C PHE A 502 13.87 -17.47 6.29
N PRO A 503 14.58 -17.33 5.15
CA PRO A 503 14.11 -16.51 4.06
C PRO A 503 12.96 -17.20 3.32
N TYR A 504 11.87 -16.48 3.12
CA TYR A 504 10.71 -16.91 2.35
C TYR A 504 10.56 -16.06 1.09
N VAL A 505 10.00 -16.68 0.06
CA VAL A 505 9.44 -15.98 -1.10
C VAL A 505 7.92 -16.17 -1.09
N PHE A 506 7.17 -15.09 -1.31
CA PHE A 506 5.72 -15.17 -1.48
C PHE A 506 5.38 -15.81 -2.82
N VAL A 507 4.51 -16.81 -2.82
CA VAL A 507 4.31 -17.72 -3.96
C VAL A 507 2.98 -17.54 -4.69
N ARG A 508 2.19 -16.53 -4.32
CA ARG A 508 0.84 -16.33 -4.86
C ARG A 508 0.70 -14.94 -5.46
N THR A 509 -0.12 -14.83 -6.50
CA THR A 509 -0.55 -13.55 -7.04
C THR A 509 -1.69 -13.02 -6.16
N VAL A 510 -1.53 -11.83 -5.58
CA VAL A 510 -2.64 -11.12 -4.94
C VAL A 510 -3.42 -10.45 -6.07
N LEU A 511 -4.65 -10.91 -6.33
CA LEU A 511 -5.56 -10.31 -7.30
C LEU A 511 -6.21 -9.05 -6.73
#